data_AF-A0A352XJM0-F1
#
_entry.id   AF-A0A352XJM0-F1
#
_cell.length_a   1.000
_cell.length_b   1.000
_cell.length_c   1.000
_cell.angle_alpha   90.00
_cell.angle_beta   90.00
_cell.angle_gamma   90.00
#
_symmetry.space_group_name_H-M   'P 1'
#
loop_
_entity.id
_entity.type
_entity.pdbx_description
1 polymer ?
#
loop_
_entity_poly.entity_id
_entity_poly.type
_entity_poly.pdbx_seq_one_letter_code
_entity_poly.pdbx_strand_id
1 'polypeptide(L)'
;MHTHQPENAEWARQNGYEFNPGEAEDLLDHVRGTYRNRPFETYDLRTERGGSGGHYYYWRTIAVISLEGLRLPNFELLPRRETSGMNLLVVKGLDLNLAPNASTDERAMVEAFNKNYSIFGGGARNAMEASIKSAPHLVPRLSDLASILKPSVLRFLATAVTGSIKIHDGYVKIEAAETRVIRPGISHTVLKGSEREDLLNIANDFLEVFANITYESPLRSLTLQNNFRPAQLLGTLIGIVIGFLVGGMASIVLLFTSSNKVLYFFPLLVLAGVFLGG
;
A
#
# COMPACT_ATOMS: atom_id res chain seq x y z
N MET A 1 12.68 -14.57 -17.41
CA MET A 1 12.11 -14.70 -16.06
C MET A 1 11.10 -15.85 -16.08
N HIS A 2 11.56 -17.11 -15.98
CA HIS A 2 10.70 -18.31 -16.00
C HIS A 2 11.15 -19.36 -14.96
N THR A 3 11.96 -18.98 -13.99
CA THR A 3 12.70 -19.95 -13.16
C THR A 3 11.88 -20.56 -12.03
N HIS A 4 10.72 -20.00 -11.69
CA HIS A 4 9.92 -20.41 -10.52
C HIS A 4 8.61 -21.15 -10.87
N GLN A 5 8.15 -21.11 -12.12
CA GLN A 5 6.91 -21.80 -12.54
C GLN A 5 6.94 -23.32 -12.26
N PRO A 6 8.07 -24.05 -12.47
CA PRO A 6 8.13 -25.47 -12.14
C PRO A 6 7.93 -25.74 -10.63
N GLU A 7 8.42 -24.86 -9.76
CA GLU A 7 8.27 -24.99 -8.31
C GLU A 7 6.82 -24.73 -7.87
N ASN A 8 6.15 -23.74 -8.48
CA ASN A 8 4.75 -23.43 -8.19
C ASN A 8 3.81 -24.52 -8.70
N ALA A 9 4.07 -25.08 -9.89
CA ALA A 9 3.32 -26.21 -10.43
C ALA A 9 3.47 -27.46 -9.55
N GLU A 10 4.69 -27.76 -9.11
CA GLU A 10 4.96 -28.90 -8.24
C GLU A 10 4.31 -28.73 -6.86
N TRP A 11 4.40 -27.55 -6.25
CA TRP A 11 3.73 -27.24 -4.99
C TRP A 11 2.19 -27.38 -5.09
N ALA A 12 1.59 -26.85 -6.15
CA ALA A 12 0.15 -26.98 -6.38
C ALA A 12 -0.26 -28.46 -6.53
N ARG A 13 0.52 -29.23 -7.30
CA ARG A 13 0.31 -30.68 -7.50
C ARG A 13 0.39 -31.45 -6.19
N GLN A 14 1.39 -31.18 -5.34
CA GLN A 14 1.58 -31.86 -4.06
C GLN A 14 0.42 -31.63 -3.08
N ASN A 15 -0.21 -30.46 -3.15
CA ASN A 15 -1.30 -30.09 -2.27
C ASN A 15 -2.70 -30.29 -2.88
N GLY A 16 -2.79 -30.81 -4.10
CA GLY A 16 -4.08 -31.00 -4.79
C GLY A 16 -4.76 -29.70 -5.22
N TYR A 17 -4.00 -28.63 -5.44
CA TYR A 17 -4.49 -27.35 -5.96
C TYR A 17 -4.53 -27.35 -7.49
N GLU A 18 -5.44 -26.56 -8.05
CA GLU A 18 -5.48 -26.28 -9.48
C GLU A 18 -4.36 -25.29 -9.83
N PHE A 19 -3.55 -25.60 -10.85
CA PHE A 19 -2.48 -24.74 -11.34
C PHE A 19 -2.70 -24.38 -12.81
N ASN A 20 -2.67 -23.09 -13.11
CA ASN A 20 -2.66 -22.54 -14.46
C ASN A 20 -1.42 -21.62 -14.61
N PRO A 21 -0.45 -21.95 -15.48
CA PRO A 21 0.79 -21.17 -15.63
C PRO A 21 0.57 -19.74 -16.17
N GLY A 22 -0.63 -19.44 -16.69
CA GLY A 22 -1.03 -18.11 -17.18
C GLY A 22 -1.42 -18.14 -18.66
N GLU A 23 -2.62 -17.64 -18.97
CA GLU A 23 -3.12 -17.44 -20.36
C GLU A 23 -3.15 -15.96 -20.77
N ALA A 24 -2.90 -15.03 -19.84
CA ALA A 24 -3.00 -13.59 -20.05
C ALA A 24 -1.65 -12.90 -19.81
N GLU A 25 -1.33 -11.87 -20.59
CA GLU A 25 -0.02 -11.18 -20.53
C GLU A 25 0.32 -10.57 -19.16
N ASP A 26 -0.70 -10.29 -18.35
CA ASP A 26 -0.55 -9.63 -17.04
C ASP A 26 -0.67 -10.59 -15.86
N LEU A 27 -0.94 -11.88 -16.07
CA LEU A 27 -1.21 -12.84 -14.99
C LEU A 27 -0.51 -14.17 -15.23
N LEU A 28 0.34 -14.57 -14.29
CA LEU A 28 1.12 -15.81 -14.33
C LEU A 28 0.93 -16.63 -13.05
N ASP A 29 1.26 -17.92 -13.15
CA ASP A 29 1.34 -18.85 -12.00
C ASP A 29 0.11 -18.77 -11.08
N HIS A 30 -1.05 -18.91 -11.70
CA HIS A 30 -2.34 -18.90 -11.02
C HIS A 30 -2.58 -20.24 -10.34
N VAL A 31 -2.81 -20.20 -9.03
CA VAL A 31 -3.12 -21.37 -8.22
C VAL A 31 -4.43 -21.15 -7.50
N ARG A 32 -5.33 -22.14 -7.55
CA ARG A 32 -6.61 -22.11 -6.86
C ARG A 32 -6.79 -23.36 -6.01
N GLY A 33 -7.44 -23.20 -4.86
CA GLY A 33 -7.70 -24.36 -4.01
C GLY A 33 -8.44 -23.98 -2.75
N THR A 34 -8.41 -24.90 -1.78
CA THR A 34 -8.89 -24.69 -0.43
C THR A 34 -7.73 -24.82 0.55
N TYR A 35 -7.50 -23.80 1.36
CA TYR A 35 -6.46 -23.79 2.40
C TYR A 35 -7.11 -23.46 3.74
N ARG A 36 -6.86 -24.27 4.78
CA ARG A 36 -7.51 -24.14 6.11
C ARG A 36 -9.02 -23.91 6.04
N ASN A 37 -9.72 -24.69 5.20
CA ASN A 37 -11.18 -24.60 4.97
C ASN A 37 -11.67 -23.29 4.33
N ARG A 38 -10.78 -22.52 3.68
CA ARG A 38 -11.16 -21.31 2.94
C ARG A 38 -10.74 -21.43 1.46
N PRO A 39 -11.63 -21.08 0.51
CA PRO A 39 -11.24 -20.91 -0.88
C PRO A 39 -10.19 -19.82 -1.01
N PHE A 40 -9.16 -20.07 -1.82
CA PHE A 40 -8.12 -19.10 -2.12
C PHE A 40 -7.73 -19.12 -3.59
N GLU A 41 -7.15 -18.00 -4.02
CA GLU A 41 -6.40 -17.89 -5.26
C GLU A 41 -5.04 -17.24 -4.99
N THR A 42 -3.97 -17.69 -5.63
CA THR A 42 -2.70 -16.96 -5.68
C THR A 42 -2.24 -16.79 -7.12
N TYR A 43 -1.65 -15.65 -7.47
CA TYR A 43 -1.18 -15.40 -8.82
C TYR A 43 -0.11 -14.30 -8.83
N ASP A 44 0.73 -14.29 -9.86
CA ASP A 44 1.66 -13.21 -10.13
C ASP A 44 1.00 -12.21 -11.08
N LEU A 45 0.86 -10.95 -10.64
CA LEU A 45 0.29 -9.87 -11.43
C LEU A 45 1.39 -8.93 -11.92
N ARG A 46 1.36 -8.62 -13.22
CA ARG A 46 2.19 -7.56 -13.81
C ARG A 46 1.63 -6.21 -13.39
N THR A 47 2.44 -5.42 -12.72
CA THR A 47 2.11 -4.06 -12.28
C THR A 47 3.00 -3.07 -12.99
N GLU A 48 2.42 -1.94 -13.35
CA GLU A 48 3.12 -0.82 -13.97
C GLU A 48 3.41 0.26 -12.93
N ARG A 49 4.61 0.84 -12.96
CA ARG A 49 4.94 2.05 -12.21
C ARG A 49 5.56 3.08 -13.13
N GLY A 50 4.95 4.26 -13.17
CA GLY A 50 5.50 5.44 -13.85
C GLY A 50 6.56 6.14 -12.99
N GLY A 51 7.62 6.61 -13.63
CA GLY A 51 8.67 7.42 -13.01
C GLY A 51 9.31 8.38 -14.02
N SER A 52 10.22 9.24 -13.54
CA SER A 52 10.92 10.23 -14.36
C SER A 52 11.76 9.65 -15.51
N GLY A 53 12.01 8.34 -15.51
CA GLY A 53 12.75 7.60 -16.55
C GLY A 53 11.89 6.71 -17.47
N GLY A 54 10.56 6.81 -17.41
CA GLY A 54 9.63 6.01 -18.23
C GLY A 54 8.76 5.04 -17.42
N HIS A 55 8.08 4.15 -18.15
CA HIS A 55 7.20 3.13 -17.59
C HIS A 55 7.98 1.84 -17.34
N TYR A 56 7.78 1.25 -16.17
CA TYR A 56 8.42 0.00 -15.81
C TYR A 56 7.41 -1.01 -15.32
N TYR A 57 7.57 -2.24 -15.81
CA TYR A 57 6.77 -3.38 -15.38
C TYR A 57 7.54 -4.19 -14.36
N TYR A 58 6.81 -4.67 -13.36
CA TYR A 58 7.31 -5.57 -12.34
C TYR A 58 6.18 -6.55 -11.96
N TRP A 59 6.55 -7.64 -11.32
CA TRP A 59 5.64 -8.74 -11.00
C TRP A 59 5.47 -8.84 -9.49
N ARG A 60 4.23 -9.04 -9.04
CA ARG A 60 3.88 -9.19 -7.64
C ARG A 60 3.02 -10.42 -7.42
N THR A 61 3.41 -11.30 -6.49
CA THR A 61 2.52 -12.37 -6.03
C THR A 61 1.43 -11.79 -5.14
N ILE A 62 0.21 -12.20 -5.43
CA ILE A 62 -1.01 -11.82 -4.71
C ILE A 62 -1.66 -13.09 -4.19
N ALA A 63 -2.14 -13.06 -2.95
CA ALA A 63 -3.11 -14.01 -2.43
C ALA A 63 -4.48 -13.33 -2.31
N VAL A 64 -5.53 -14.02 -2.75
CA VAL A 64 -6.93 -13.61 -2.61
C VAL A 64 -7.66 -14.68 -1.82
N ILE A 65 -8.32 -14.29 -0.72
CA ILE A 65 -9.07 -15.22 0.14
C ILE A 65 -10.48 -14.68 0.35
N SER A 66 -11.46 -15.57 0.28
CA SER A 66 -12.86 -15.25 0.55
C SER A 66 -13.08 -14.84 2.02
N LEU A 67 -13.87 -13.79 2.23
CA LEU A 67 -14.33 -13.34 3.54
C LEU A 67 -15.65 -14.00 3.96
N GLU A 68 -16.02 -15.12 3.36
CA GLU A 68 -17.24 -15.84 3.74
C GLU A 68 -17.32 -16.03 5.27
N GLY A 69 -18.45 -15.62 5.85
CA GLY A 69 -18.68 -15.62 7.29
C GLY A 69 -18.06 -14.45 8.09
N LEU A 70 -17.27 -13.57 7.46
CA LEU A 70 -16.66 -12.39 8.09
C LEU A 70 -17.26 -11.10 7.53
N ARG A 71 -17.72 -10.22 8.42
CA ARG A 71 -18.22 -8.88 8.05
C ARG A 71 -17.16 -7.83 8.33
N LEU A 72 -16.26 -7.63 7.38
CA LEU A 72 -15.19 -6.62 7.47
C LEU A 72 -15.53 -5.39 6.63
N PRO A 73 -15.24 -4.16 7.12
CA PRO A 73 -15.41 -2.97 6.31
C PRO A 73 -14.38 -2.94 5.18
N ASN A 74 -14.67 -2.16 4.14
CA ASN A 74 -13.70 -1.92 3.08
C ASN A 74 -12.55 -1.04 3.60
N PHE A 75 -11.32 -1.51 3.49
CA PHE A 75 -10.13 -0.73 3.80
C PHE A 75 -8.91 -1.24 3.04
N GLU A 76 -7.88 -0.42 3.02
CA GLU A 76 -6.59 -0.75 2.45
C GLU A 76 -5.48 -0.36 3.43
N LEU A 77 -4.54 -1.27 3.67
CA LEU A 77 -3.32 -1.06 4.42
C LEU A 77 -2.18 -1.02 3.41
N LEU A 78 -1.48 0.09 3.35
CA LEU A 78 -0.29 0.22 2.52
C LEU A 78 0.96 0.26 3.42
N PRO A 79 2.01 -0.50 3.09
CA PRO A 79 3.29 -0.37 3.76
C PRO A 79 3.80 1.08 3.67
N ARG A 80 4.30 1.63 4.78
CA ARG A 80 4.78 3.03 4.86
C ARG A 80 5.80 3.37 3.77
N ARG A 81 6.71 2.43 3.49
CA ARG A 81 7.71 2.53 2.41
C ARG A 81 7.09 2.81 1.03
N GLU A 82 5.89 2.29 0.77
CA GLU A 82 5.16 2.49 -0.49
C GLU A 82 4.41 3.83 -0.50
N THR A 83 3.96 4.28 0.68
CA THR A 83 3.30 5.59 0.84
C THR A 83 4.23 6.80 0.88
N SER A 84 5.56 6.61 0.95
CA SER A 84 6.53 7.73 1.00
C SER A 84 6.39 8.70 -0.18
N GLY A 85 6.08 8.20 -1.38
CA GLY A 85 5.78 9.03 -2.55
C GLY A 85 4.41 9.71 -2.48
N MET A 86 3.42 9.06 -1.84
CA MET A 86 2.08 9.61 -1.63
C MET A 86 2.06 10.70 -0.56
N ASN A 87 2.99 10.65 0.41
CA ASN A 87 3.19 11.68 1.43
C ASN A 87 3.59 13.03 0.81
N LEU A 88 4.39 13.02 -0.27
CA LEU A 88 4.72 14.22 -1.05
C LEU A 88 3.48 14.83 -1.71
N LEU A 89 2.52 13.98 -2.09
CA LEU A 89 1.23 14.39 -2.62
C LEU A 89 0.17 14.48 -1.53
N VAL A 90 0.51 14.68 -0.25
CA VAL A 90 -0.43 14.88 0.90
C VAL A 90 -1.56 13.83 1.02
N VAL A 91 -1.49 12.71 0.31
CA VAL A 91 -2.39 11.55 0.48
C VAL A 91 -1.81 10.72 1.61
N LYS A 92 -1.98 11.22 2.84
CA LYS A 92 -1.55 10.54 4.05
C LYS A 92 -2.64 9.59 4.49
N GLY A 93 -2.32 8.31 4.59
CA GLY A 93 -3.17 7.38 5.32
C GLY A 93 -3.33 7.83 6.77
N LEU A 94 -4.26 7.22 7.48
CA LEU A 94 -4.56 7.59 8.85
C LEU A 94 -3.44 7.11 9.78
N ASP A 95 -2.89 8.04 10.56
CA ASP A 95 -1.99 7.75 11.67
C ASP A 95 -2.83 7.55 12.93
N LEU A 96 -2.51 6.50 13.68
CA LEU A 96 -3.16 6.22 14.95
C LEU A 96 -2.42 6.99 16.05
N ASN A 97 -3.13 7.80 16.81
CA ASN A 97 -2.60 8.50 17.98
C ASN A 97 -3.25 7.97 19.24
N LEU A 98 -2.48 7.93 20.32
CA LEU A 98 -2.95 7.56 21.64
C LEU A 98 -2.99 8.77 22.56
N ALA A 99 -3.89 8.75 23.53
CA ALA A 99 -3.89 9.74 24.61
C ALA A 99 -2.54 9.74 25.37
N PRO A 100 -2.10 10.88 25.94
CA PRO A 100 -0.81 10.98 26.63
C PRO A 100 -0.63 9.98 27.79
N ASN A 101 -1.73 9.52 28.38
CA ASN A 101 -1.79 8.58 29.50
C ASN A 101 -1.94 7.10 29.07
N ALA A 102 -1.89 6.79 27.77
CA ALA A 102 -1.91 5.40 27.31
C ALA A 102 -0.71 4.61 27.88
N SER A 103 -0.92 3.31 28.09
CA SER A 103 0.11 2.42 28.64
C SER A 103 1.31 2.30 27.68
N THR A 104 2.47 1.93 28.22
CA THR A 104 3.69 1.71 27.42
C THR A 104 3.47 0.64 26.35
N ASP A 105 2.73 -0.42 26.68
CA ASP A 105 2.44 -1.52 25.75
C ASP A 105 1.54 -1.07 24.59
N GLU A 106 0.50 -0.28 24.87
CA GLU A 106 -0.35 0.29 23.83
C GLU A 106 0.44 1.22 22.92
N ARG A 107 1.32 2.05 23.51
CA ARG A 107 2.18 2.97 22.77
C ARG A 107 3.14 2.22 21.85
N ALA A 108 3.85 1.23 22.35
CA ALA A 108 4.77 0.42 21.56
C ALA A 108 4.06 -0.28 20.39
N MET A 109 2.85 -0.83 20.63
CA MET A 109 2.04 -1.47 19.60
C MET A 109 1.61 -0.48 18.51
N VAL A 110 1.10 0.70 18.88
CA VAL A 110 0.66 1.72 17.91
C VAL A 110 1.84 2.31 17.14
N GLU A 111 2.98 2.54 17.80
CA GLU A 111 4.20 2.99 17.13
C GLU A 111 4.72 1.96 16.13
N ALA A 112 4.73 0.68 16.49
CA ALA A 112 5.10 -0.40 15.58
C ALA A 112 4.15 -0.51 14.39
N PHE A 113 2.84 -0.41 14.63
CA PHE A 113 1.84 -0.36 13.58
C PHE A 113 2.09 0.83 12.62
N ASN A 114 2.20 2.04 13.17
CA ASN A 114 2.43 3.25 12.38
C ASN A 114 3.78 3.21 11.64
N LYS A 115 4.79 2.50 12.15
CA LYS A 115 6.06 2.31 11.43
C LYS A 115 5.88 1.45 10.18
N ASN A 116 4.98 0.47 10.21
CA ASN A 116 4.82 -0.52 9.16
C ASN A 116 3.77 -0.11 8.13
N TYR A 117 2.61 0.39 8.57
CA TYR A 117 1.45 0.60 7.71
C TYR A 117 0.84 2.00 7.82
N SER A 118 0.08 2.33 6.78
CA SER A 118 -0.84 3.47 6.69
C SER A 118 -2.23 2.92 6.34
N ILE A 119 -3.28 3.34 7.06
CA ILE A 119 -4.67 2.88 6.83
C ILE A 119 -5.42 3.83 5.90
N PHE A 120 -6.14 3.28 4.94
CA PHE A 120 -7.06 4.00 4.06
C PHE A 120 -8.44 3.35 4.13
N GLY A 121 -9.33 3.91 4.95
CA GLY A 121 -10.73 3.48 4.99
C GLY A 121 -11.42 3.75 3.66
N GLY A 122 -12.12 2.75 3.12
CA GLY A 122 -12.68 2.79 1.77
C GLY A 122 -11.66 2.63 0.64
N GLY A 123 -10.35 2.54 0.93
CA GLY A 123 -9.28 2.33 -0.04
C GLY A 123 -8.47 3.58 -0.39
N ALA A 124 -7.22 3.39 -0.82
CA ALA A 124 -6.26 4.46 -1.09
C ALA A 124 -6.68 5.36 -2.27
N ARG A 125 -7.30 4.78 -3.30
CA ARG A 125 -7.86 5.55 -4.42
C ARG A 125 -8.98 6.48 -3.98
N ASN A 126 -9.90 5.99 -3.15
CA ASN A 126 -11.00 6.80 -2.63
C ASN A 126 -10.49 7.93 -1.73
N ALA A 127 -9.45 7.66 -0.93
CA ALA A 127 -8.77 8.70 -0.16
C ALA A 127 -8.09 9.75 -1.08
N MET A 128 -7.44 9.32 -2.17
CA MET A 128 -6.87 10.22 -3.17
C MET A 128 -7.95 11.07 -3.87
N GLU A 129 -9.07 10.47 -4.26
CA GLU A 129 -10.20 11.19 -4.84
C GLU A 129 -10.82 12.18 -3.86
N ALA A 130 -10.97 11.80 -2.59
CA ALA A 130 -11.40 12.70 -1.53
C ALA A 130 -10.45 13.90 -1.42
N SER A 131 -9.12 13.65 -1.46
CA SER A 131 -8.08 14.68 -1.39
C SER A 131 -8.20 15.70 -2.51
N ILE A 132 -8.39 15.22 -3.74
CA ILE A 132 -8.52 16.07 -4.92
C ILE A 132 -9.84 16.85 -4.89
N LYS A 133 -10.94 16.18 -4.56
CA LYS A 133 -12.29 16.77 -4.60
C LYS A 133 -12.62 17.62 -3.36
N SER A 134 -11.72 17.69 -2.37
CA SER A 134 -11.97 18.36 -1.07
C SER A 134 -13.31 17.97 -0.44
N ALA A 135 -13.64 16.67 -0.50
CA ALA A 135 -14.95 16.15 -0.11
C ALA A 135 -14.86 15.49 1.28
N PRO A 136 -15.13 16.23 2.39
CA PRO A 136 -14.92 15.73 3.75
C PRO A 136 -15.79 14.53 4.13
N HIS A 137 -16.89 14.28 3.42
CA HIS A 137 -17.74 13.11 3.64
C HIS A 137 -17.13 11.79 3.10
N LEU A 138 -16.07 11.87 2.29
CA LEU A 138 -15.33 10.70 1.78
C LEU A 138 -14.15 10.31 2.67
N VAL A 139 -13.87 11.09 3.74
CA VAL A 139 -12.82 10.75 4.71
C VAL A 139 -13.39 9.77 5.73
N PRO A 140 -12.81 8.56 5.86
CA PRO A 140 -13.29 7.56 6.82
C PRO A 140 -13.19 8.06 8.27
N ARG A 141 -14.24 7.83 9.05
CA ARG A 141 -14.30 8.14 10.48
C ARG A 141 -13.70 7.00 11.30
N LEU A 142 -13.34 7.30 12.55
CA LEU A 142 -12.86 6.29 13.52
C LEU A 142 -13.89 5.16 13.71
N SER A 143 -15.18 5.48 13.69
CA SER A 143 -16.27 4.51 13.75
C SER A 143 -16.22 3.49 12.61
N ASP A 144 -15.79 3.93 11.43
CA ASP A 144 -15.77 3.10 10.21
C ASP A 144 -14.60 2.11 10.23
N LEU A 145 -13.60 2.37 11.07
CA LEU A 145 -12.39 1.57 11.25
C LEU A 145 -12.36 0.85 12.61
N ALA A 146 -13.38 1.02 13.45
CA ALA A 146 -13.39 0.51 14.82
C ALA A 146 -13.20 -1.03 14.90
N SER A 147 -13.59 -1.76 13.86
CA SER A 147 -13.36 -3.22 13.76
C SER A 147 -11.89 -3.59 13.54
N ILE A 148 -11.09 -2.70 12.94
CA ILE A 148 -9.67 -2.90 12.62
C ILE A 148 -8.79 -2.36 13.75
N LEU A 149 -9.24 -1.34 14.46
CA LEU A 149 -8.47 -0.65 15.50
C LEU A 149 -8.51 -1.37 16.86
N LYS A 150 -8.53 -2.69 16.81
CA LYS A 150 -8.56 -3.57 17.98
C LYS A 150 -7.16 -4.06 18.32
N PRO A 151 -6.84 -4.24 19.62
CA PRO A 151 -5.50 -4.62 20.05
C PRO A 151 -4.93 -5.83 19.31
N SER A 152 -5.68 -6.93 19.14
CA SER A 152 -5.15 -8.13 18.48
C SER A 152 -4.83 -7.92 17.01
N VAL A 153 -5.64 -7.13 16.29
CA VAL A 153 -5.37 -6.75 14.90
C VAL A 153 -4.12 -5.89 14.81
N LEU A 154 -3.98 -4.90 15.70
CA LEU A 154 -2.81 -4.02 15.73
C LEU A 154 -1.52 -4.78 16.10
N ARG A 155 -1.58 -5.73 17.03
CA ARG A 155 -0.44 -6.61 17.38
C ARG A 155 -0.02 -7.46 16.19
N PHE A 156 -0.98 -8.08 15.51
CA PHE A 156 -0.70 -8.87 14.32
C PHE A 156 0.00 -8.03 13.26
N LEU A 157 -0.55 -6.85 12.93
CA LEU A 157 0.00 -5.95 11.91
C LEU A 157 1.30 -5.26 12.32
N ALA A 158 1.59 -5.16 13.62
CA ALA A 158 2.87 -4.68 14.13
C ALA A 158 4.03 -5.66 13.81
N THR A 159 3.73 -6.94 13.59
CA THR A 159 4.73 -7.98 13.32
C THR A 159 4.62 -8.63 11.94
N ALA A 160 3.45 -8.56 11.30
CA ALA A 160 3.21 -9.21 10.02
C ALA A 160 4.04 -8.57 8.89
N VAL A 161 4.81 -9.41 8.20
CA VAL A 161 5.63 -9.02 7.05
C VAL A 161 4.83 -9.26 5.78
N THR A 162 4.06 -8.26 5.34
CA THR A 162 3.31 -8.31 4.08
C THR A 162 3.59 -7.09 3.21
N GLY A 163 3.14 -7.15 1.95
CA GLY A 163 2.92 -6.00 1.10
C GLY A 163 1.60 -5.31 1.48
N SER A 164 0.91 -4.75 0.49
CA SER A 164 -0.42 -4.17 0.70
C SER A 164 -1.46 -5.22 1.10
N ILE A 165 -2.39 -4.82 1.96
CA ILE A 165 -3.57 -5.62 2.32
C ILE A 165 -4.80 -4.81 1.92
N LYS A 166 -5.69 -5.39 1.13
CA LYS A 166 -6.92 -4.73 0.70
C LYS A 166 -8.11 -5.62 0.99
N ILE A 167 -9.11 -5.06 1.66
CA ILE A 167 -10.41 -5.68 1.90
C ILE A 167 -11.43 -4.97 1.02
N HIS A 168 -12.04 -5.72 0.10
CA HIS A 168 -13.05 -5.22 -0.81
C HIS A 168 -13.95 -6.35 -1.30
N ASP A 169 -15.21 -6.05 -1.58
CA ASP A 169 -16.14 -6.94 -2.30
C ASP A 169 -16.17 -8.40 -1.82
N GLY A 170 -16.09 -8.61 -0.50
CA GLY A 170 -16.17 -9.95 0.10
C GLY A 170 -14.90 -10.79 0.00
N TYR A 171 -13.76 -10.20 -0.37
CA TYR A 171 -12.45 -10.85 -0.34
C TYR A 171 -11.39 -9.98 0.34
N VAL A 172 -10.33 -10.64 0.84
CA VAL A 172 -9.07 -10.00 1.20
C VAL A 172 -8.05 -10.30 0.11
N LYS A 173 -7.35 -9.26 -0.34
CA LYS A 173 -6.19 -9.35 -1.22
C LYS A 173 -4.96 -8.99 -0.41
N ILE A 174 -3.97 -9.87 -0.34
CA ILE A 174 -2.68 -9.62 0.32
C ILE A 174 -1.57 -9.75 -0.72
N GLU A 175 -0.75 -8.72 -0.83
CA GLU A 175 0.44 -8.74 -1.66
C GLU A 175 1.63 -9.28 -0.87
N ALA A 176 2.48 -10.06 -1.54
CA ALA A 176 3.76 -10.48 -0.99
C ALA A 176 4.62 -9.27 -0.60
N ALA A 177 5.31 -9.37 0.53
CA ALA A 177 6.28 -8.35 0.93
C ALA A 177 7.41 -8.26 -0.11
N GLU A 178 8.00 -7.07 -0.27
CA GLU A 178 9.15 -6.92 -1.16
C GLU A 178 10.34 -7.77 -0.69
N THR A 179 10.68 -8.79 -1.47
CA THR A 179 11.79 -9.72 -1.21
C THR A 179 13.06 -9.35 -1.98
N ARG A 180 12.94 -8.71 -3.15
CA ARG A 180 14.09 -8.36 -4.00
C ARG A 180 13.97 -7.00 -4.66
N VAL A 181 14.86 -6.09 -4.29
CA VAL A 181 15.01 -4.77 -4.93
C VAL A 181 15.59 -4.96 -6.34
N ILE A 182 14.81 -4.61 -7.36
CA ILE A 182 15.28 -4.57 -8.76
C ILE A 182 16.14 -3.32 -8.95
N ARG A 183 15.71 -2.22 -8.33
CA ARG A 183 16.31 -0.88 -8.36
C ARG A 183 15.69 -0.03 -7.24
N PRO A 184 16.29 1.10 -6.84
CA PRO A 184 15.76 1.92 -5.76
C PRO A 184 14.26 2.23 -5.95
N GLY A 185 13.43 1.70 -5.05
CA GLY A 185 11.97 1.89 -5.08
C GLY A 185 11.18 0.97 -6.01
N ILE A 186 11.76 -0.04 -6.67
CA ILE A 186 11.01 -1.03 -7.47
C ILE A 186 11.54 -2.44 -7.18
N SER A 187 10.64 -3.34 -6.80
CA SER A 187 10.97 -4.69 -6.33
C SER A 187 10.06 -5.74 -6.97
N HIS A 188 10.61 -6.88 -7.42
CA HIS A 188 9.79 -8.04 -7.76
C HIS A 188 9.41 -8.73 -6.46
N THR A 189 8.15 -9.15 -6.34
CA THR A 189 7.65 -9.87 -5.16
C THR A 189 7.06 -11.21 -5.59
N VAL A 190 7.80 -11.93 -6.43
CA VAL A 190 7.41 -13.22 -6.98
C VAL A 190 7.85 -14.32 -6.01
N LEU A 191 6.88 -15.10 -5.53
CA LEU A 191 7.06 -16.17 -4.54
C LEU A 191 7.03 -17.55 -5.20
N LYS A 192 7.86 -18.45 -4.66
CA LYS A 192 7.87 -19.90 -4.92
C LYS A 192 6.86 -20.62 -4.03
N GLY A 193 6.59 -21.91 -4.32
CA GLY A 193 5.57 -22.70 -3.65
C GLY A 193 5.52 -22.58 -2.13
N SER A 194 6.63 -22.83 -1.43
CA SER A 194 6.68 -22.71 0.04
C SER A 194 6.46 -21.27 0.53
N GLU A 195 6.97 -20.27 -0.20
CA GLU A 195 6.79 -18.86 0.16
C GLU A 195 5.33 -18.41 -0.08
N ARG A 196 4.65 -18.97 -1.09
CA ARG A 196 3.21 -18.76 -1.31
C ARG A 196 2.39 -19.34 -0.18
N GLU A 197 2.79 -20.49 0.34
CA GLU A 197 2.16 -21.09 1.51
C GLU A 197 2.35 -20.23 2.77
N ASP A 198 3.53 -19.65 2.98
CA ASP A 198 3.75 -18.67 4.07
C ASP A 198 2.82 -17.45 3.92
N LEU A 199 2.65 -16.93 2.71
CA LEU A 199 1.70 -15.85 2.45
C LEU A 199 0.26 -16.26 2.76
N LEU A 200 -0.15 -17.49 2.41
CA LEU A 200 -1.47 -18.04 2.74
C LEU A 200 -1.64 -18.23 4.25
N ASN A 201 -0.61 -18.66 4.98
CA ASN A 201 -0.62 -18.73 6.43
C ASN A 201 -0.87 -17.36 7.05
N ILE A 202 -0.08 -16.35 6.65
CA ILE A 202 -0.26 -14.96 7.14
C ILE A 202 -1.67 -14.46 6.83
N ALA A 203 -2.18 -14.73 5.63
CA ALA A 203 -3.51 -14.30 5.23
C ALA A 203 -4.62 -14.98 6.04
N ASN A 204 -4.49 -16.27 6.35
CA ASN A 204 -5.46 -16.98 7.18
C ASN A 204 -5.36 -16.56 8.65
N ASP A 205 -4.15 -16.43 9.21
CA ASP A 205 -3.94 -15.96 10.57
C ASP A 205 -4.53 -14.55 10.76
N PHE A 206 -4.39 -13.67 9.75
CA PHE A 206 -5.05 -12.38 9.72
C PHE A 206 -6.59 -12.49 9.82
N LEU A 207 -7.20 -13.37 9.03
CA LEU A 207 -8.66 -13.60 9.07
C LEU A 207 -9.11 -14.26 10.38
N GLU A 208 -8.29 -15.13 10.97
CA GLU A 208 -8.55 -15.75 12.27
C GLU A 208 -8.54 -14.71 13.39
N VAL A 209 -7.60 -13.75 13.36
CA VAL A 209 -7.63 -12.59 14.28
C VAL A 209 -8.97 -11.85 14.13
N PHE A 210 -9.42 -11.58 12.91
CA PHE A 210 -10.71 -10.92 12.66
C PHE A 210 -11.94 -11.74 13.07
N ALA A 211 -11.87 -13.07 13.05
CA ALA A 211 -12.96 -13.92 13.55
C ALA A 211 -13.09 -13.82 15.08
N ASN A 212 -11.98 -13.64 15.79
CA ASN A 212 -11.91 -13.74 17.25
C ASN A 212 -12.04 -12.40 17.99
N ILE A 213 -12.01 -11.27 17.28
CA ILE A 213 -12.04 -9.93 17.89
C ILE A 213 -13.42 -9.48 18.39
N THR A 214 -14.48 -10.27 18.25
CA THR A 214 -15.88 -9.83 18.50
C THR A 214 -16.09 -9.17 19.87
N TYR A 215 -15.38 -9.62 20.91
CA TYR A 215 -15.49 -9.09 22.28
C TYR A 215 -14.39 -8.10 22.66
N GLU A 216 -13.42 -7.86 21.78
CA GLU A 216 -12.37 -6.87 22.04
C GLU A 216 -12.92 -5.45 21.90
N SER A 217 -12.77 -4.67 22.98
CA SER A 217 -12.99 -3.24 22.94
C SER A 217 -11.90 -2.58 22.10
N PRO A 218 -12.25 -1.61 21.22
CA PRO A 218 -11.25 -0.74 20.62
C PRO A 218 -10.41 -0.05 21.71
N LEU A 219 -9.18 0.31 21.38
CA LEU A 219 -8.32 1.07 22.29
C LEU A 219 -9.01 2.37 22.69
N ARG A 220 -9.43 2.48 23.96
CA ARG A 220 -10.29 3.58 24.47
C ARG A 220 -9.65 4.97 24.33
N SER A 221 -8.33 5.01 24.22
CA SER A 221 -7.50 6.21 24.11
C SER A 221 -7.11 6.54 22.67
N LEU A 222 -7.60 5.79 21.68
CA LEU A 222 -7.17 5.91 20.29
C LEU A 222 -7.94 7.01 19.56
N THR A 223 -7.20 7.96 19.02
CA THR A 223 -7.69 9.04 18.16
C THR A 223 -7.09 8.87 16.77
N LEU A 224 -7.85 9.19 15.72
CA LEU A 224 -7.28 9.31 14.40
C LEU A 224 -6.68 10.70 14.26
N GLN A 225 -5.40 10.78 13.93
CA GLN A 225 -4.89 12.03 13.40
C GLN A 225 -5.37 12.15 11.96
N ASN A 226 -6.32 13.05 11.72
CA ASN A 226 -6.69 13.38 10.36
C ASN A 226 -5.56 14.18 9.71
N ASN A 227 -4.62 13.47 9.08
CA ASN A 227 -3.51 14.05 8.36
C ASN A 227 -3.91 14.56 6.96
N PHE A 228 -5.20 14.48 6.62
CA PHE A 228 -5.78 14.97 5.38
C PHE A 228 -5.83 16.50 5.35
N ARG A 229 -5.00 17.11 4.52
CA ARG A 229 -4.92 18.57 4.33
C ARG A 229 -5.15 18.93 2.86
N PRO A 230 -6.40 18.96 2.38
CA PRO A 230 -6.71 19.17 0.96
C PRO A 230 -6.29 20.56 0.46
N ALA A 231 -6.33 21.58 1.33
CA ALA A 231 -5.82 22.91 1.02
C ALA A 231 -4.28 22.89 0.78
N GLN A 232 -3.55 22.11 1.57
CA GLN A 232 -2.10 21.95 1.40
C GLN A 232 -1.79 21.17 0.13
N LEU A 233 -2.57 20.13 -0.20
CA LEU A 233 -2.46 19.38 -1.46
C LEU A 233 -2.63 20.27 -2.69
N LEU A 234 -3.70 21.07 -2.71
CA LEU A 234 -3.97 21.99 -3.81
C LEU A 234 -2.85 23.02 -3.93
N GLY A 235 -2.38 23.56 -2.79
CA GLY A 235 -1.21 24.44 -2.74
C GLY A 235 0.06 23.80 -3.28
N THR A 236 0.35 22.54 -2.91
CA THR A 236 1.50 21.79 -3.43
C THR A 236 1.37 21.49 -4.92
N LEU A 237 0.20 21.08 -5.41
CA LEU A 237 -0.05 20.82 -6.83
C LEU A 237 0.10 22.10 -7.66
N ILE A 238 -0.50 23.20 -7.20
CA ILE A 238 -0.34 24.53 -7.82
C ILE A 238 1.13 24.95 -7.78
N GLY A 239 1.81 24.77 -6.64
CA GLY A 239 3.23 25.08 -6.47
C GLY A 239 4.13 24.26 -7.40
N ILE A 240 3.84 22.98 -7.62
CA ILE A 240 4.55 22.14 -8.59
C ILE A 240 4.33 22.64 -10.01
N VAL A 241 3.08 22.95 -10.39
CA VAL A 241 2.76 23.44 -11.74
C VAL A 241 3.39 24.80 -11.99
N ILE A 242 3.27 25.74 -11.05
CA ILE A 242 3.88 27.07 -11.14
C ILE A 242 5.41 26.95 -11.13
N GLY A 243 5.99 26.13 -10.26
CA GLY A 243 7.42 25.88 -10.19
C GLY A 243 7.96 25.28 -11.49
N PHE A 244 7.20 24.38 -12.11
CA PHE A 244 7.54 23.83 -13.43
C PHE A 244 7.46 24.87 -14.53
N LEU A 245 6.40 25.68 -14.57
CA LEU A 245 6.21 26.73 -15.58
C LEU A 245 7.26 27.84 -15.43
N VAL A 246 7.46 28.37 -14.22
CA VAL A 246 8.42 29.44 -13.95
C VAL A 246 9.85 28.95 -14.07
N GLY A 247 10.18 27.79 -13.49
CA GLY A 247 11.50 27.18 -13.58
C GLY A 247 11.85 26.76 -15.01
N GLY A 248 10.88 26.23 -15.77
CA GLY A 248 11.01 25.91 -17.18
C GLY A 248 11.23 27.16 -18.04
N MET A 249 10.41 28.20 -17.87
CA MET A 249 10.55 29.46 -18.60
C MET A 249 11.86 30.19 -18.27
N ALA A 250 12.26 30.24 -17.00
CA ALA A 250 13.54 30.81 -16.59
C ALA A 250 14.71 30.05 -17.20
N SER A 251 14.61 28.71 -17.26
CA SER A 251 15.62 27.84 -17.89
C SER A 251 15.70 28.07 -19.40
N ILE A 252 14.56 28.26 -20.08
CA ILE A 252 14.49 28.64 -21.50
C ILE A 252 15.17 30.00 -21.73
N VAL A 253 14.86 31.01 -20.92
CA VAL A 253 15.49 32.34 -21.02
C VAL A 253 17.01 32.26 -20.78
N LEU A 254 17.45 31.46 -19.80
CA LEU A 254 18.88 31.26 -19.50
C LEU A 254 19.63 30.54 -20.63
N LEU A 255 18.99 29.62 -21.34
CA LEU A 255 19.57 28.96 -22.53
C LEU A 255 19.83 29.93 -23.69
N PHE A 256 18.98 30.94 -23.84
CA PHE A 256 19.12 31.95 -24.91
C PHE A 256 20.06 33.10 -24.55
N THR A 257 20.38 33.28 -23.25
CA THR A 257 21.19 34.40 -22.76
C THR A 257 22.59 34.00 -22.30
N SER A 258 22.84 32.71 -22.03
CA SER A 258 24.17 32.19 -21.66
C SER A 258 24.93 31.64 -22.87
N SER A 259 26.18 32.07 -23.04
CA SER A 259 27.11 31.57 -24.05
C SER A 259 27.67 30.16 -23.75
N ASN A 260 27.51 29.68 -22.51
CA ASN A 260 27.85 28.31 -22.10
C ASN A 260 26.57 27.46 -22.03
N LYS A 261 26.37 26.63 -23.06
CA LYS A 261 25.15 25.80 -23.27
C LYS A 261 25.03 24.57 -22.35
N VAL A 262 25.86 24.47 -21.32
CA VAL A 262 25.78 23.39 -20.34
C VAL A 262 25.27 23.99 -19.04
N LEU A 263 23.95 24.06 -18.90
CA LEU A 263 23.30 24.48 -17.67
C LEU A 263 22.48 23.33 -17.10
N TYR A 264 22.73 23.05 -15.82
CA TYR A 264 22.13 21.98 -15.04
C TYR A 264 20.61 22.14 -14.96
N PHE A 265 19.90 21.48 -15.88
CA PHE A 265 18.43 21.53 -16.03
C PHE A 265 17.63 20.98 -14.84
N PHE A 266 18.25 20.19 -13.97
CA PHE A 266 17.54 19.34 -13.02
C PHE A 266 17.38 19.90 -11.58
N PRO A 267 18.34 20.65 -10.99
CA PRO A 267 18.24 21.04 -9.57
C PRO A 267 17.21 22.16 -9.29
N LEU A 268 16.98 23.07 -10.23
CA LEU A 268 16.13 24.26 -10.03
C LEU A 268 14.62 23.94 -10.08
N LEU A 269 14.21 22.99 -10.93
CA LEU A 269 12.81 22.55 -11.03
C LEU A 269 12.31 21.87 -9.74
N VAL A 270 13.17 21.09 -9.10
CA VAL A 270 12.84 20.37 -7.86
C VAL A 270 12.85 21.32 -6.65
N LEU A 271 13.81 22.25 -6.58
CA LEU A 271 13.93 23.19 -5.45
C LEU A 271 12.79 24.22 -5.42
N ALA A 272 12.37 24.77 -6.57
CA ALA A 272 11.31 25.78 -6.59
C ALA A 272 9.93 25.22 -6.21
N GLY A 273 9.61 23.98 -6.63
CA GLY A 273 8.35 23.32 -6.29
C GLY A 273 8.23 22.97 -4.80
N VAL A 274 9.35 22.62 -4.15
CA VAL A 274 9.38 22.27 -2.71
C VAL A 274 9.29 23.51 -1.82
N PHE A 275 9.92 24.63 -2.20
CA PHE A 275 9.90 25.85 -1.38
C PHE A 275 8.61 26.66 -1.46
N LEU A 276 7.84 26.55 -2.56
CA LEU A 276 6.57 27.28 -2.72
C LEU A 276 5.34 26.51 -2.18
N GLY A 277 5.50 25.23 -1.83
CA GLY A 277 4.44 24.36 -1.31
C GLY A 277 4.50 24.04 0.18
N GLY A 278 5.38 24.72 0.94
CA GLY A 278 5.54 24.57 2.39
C GLY A 278 4.55 25.37 3.21
#